data_AF-A0A6A3BXU1-F1
#
_entry.id   AF-A0A6A3BXU1-F1
#
_cell.length_a   1.000
_cell.length_b   1.000
_cell.length_c   1.000
_cell.angle_alpha   90.00
_cell.angle_beta   90.00
_cell.angle_gamma   90.00
#
_symmetry.space_group_name_H-M   'P 1'
#
loop_
_entity.id
_entity.type
_entity.pdbx_description
1 polymer ?
#
loop_
_entity_poly.entity_id
_entity_poly.type
_entity_poly.pdbx_seq_one_letter_code
_entity_poly.pdbx_strand_id
1 'polypeptide(L)'
;MTAEEETGEFYLRYYVRHKGKFGHEFFEFEFRPDGKLRYANNSNYKNDTMIRKEVFLTPAVLKECRRIITESEIMREDDNNWPEPDRVGRQELEIVMGNEHISFTT
;
A
#
# COMPACT_ATOMS: atom_id res chain seq x y z
N MET A 1 -19.87 6.57 9.46
CA MET A 1 -19.63 6.12 8.08
C MET A 1 -20.96 6.11 7.36
N THR A 2 -21.06 6.82 6.24
CA THR A 2 -22.27 6.78 5.40
C THR A 2 -22.28 5.48 4.58
N ALA A 3 -23.46 5.05 4.09
CA ALA A 3 -23.55 3.83 3.28
C ALA A 3 -22.72 3.91 1.97
N GLU A 4 -22.43 5.12 1.48
CA GLU A 4 -21.55 5.36 0.33
C GLU A 4 -20.08 5.06 0.64
N GLU A 5 -19.60 5.33 1.87
CA GLU A 5 -18.23 4.98 2.28
C GLU A 5 -18.03 3.46 2.44
N GLU A 6 -19.08 2.73 2.80
CA GLU A 6 -19.03 1.26 2.91
C GLU A 6 -19.06 0.54 1.55
N THR A 7 -19.52 1.19 0.47
CA THR A 7 -19.75 0.57 -0.84
C THR A 7 -18.98 1.19 -2.01
N GLY A 8 -18.32 2.34 -1.80
CA GLY A 8 -17.50 3.00 -2.80
C GLY A 8 -16.27 2.19 -3.21
N GLU A 9 -15.67 2.55 -4.35
CA GLU A 9 -14.43 1.93 -4.84
C GLU A 9 -13.34 1.95 -3.77
N PHE A 10 -12.53 0.89 -3.71
CA PHE A 10 -11.39 0.81 -2.81
C PHE A 10 -10.19 0.19 -3.46
N TYR A 11 -9.11 0.94 -3.41
CA TYR A 11 -7.80 0.52 -3.84
C TYR A 11 -6.80 0.98 -2.80
N LEU A 12 -5.86 0.12 -2.48
CA LEU A 12 -4.71 0.47 -1.65
C LEU A 12 -3.50 -0.23 -2.23
N ARG A 13 -2.42 0.50 -2.47
CA ARG A 13 -1.11 -0.06 -2.77
C ARG A 13 -0.08 0.60 -1.88
N TYR A 14 0.79 -0.22 -1.31
CA TYR A 14 1.96 0.24 -0.61
C TYR A 14 3.19 -0.45 -1.17
N TYR A 15 4.20 0.35 -1.49
CA TYR A 15 5.48 -0.10 -2.00
C TYR A 15 6.59 0.49 -1.15
N VAL A 16 7.57 -0.33 -0.81
CA VAL A 16 8.83 0.14 -0.22
C VAL A 16 9.99 -0.56 -0.89
N ARG A 17 11.03 0.22 -1.17
CA ARG A 17 12.27 -0.26 -1.74
C ARG A 17 13.43 0.26 -0.92
N HIS A 18 14.40 -0.62 -0.72
CA HIS A 18 15.69 -0.30 -0.18
C HIS A 18 16.79 -0.84 -1.08
N LYS A 19 17.82 -0.03 -1.35
CA LYS A 19 19.03 -0.45 -2.07
C LYS A 19 20.20 -0.41 -1.10
N GLY A 20 20.41 -1.54 -0.41
CA GLY A 20 21.49 -1.72 0.53
C GLY A 20 22.73 -2.36 -0.07
N LYS A 21 23.68 -2.71 0.81
CA LYS A 21 24.89 -3.47 0.49
C LYS A 21 24.59 -4.82 -0.18
N PHE A 22 23.40 -5.38 0.07
CA PHE A 22 22.96 -6.69 -0.42
C PHE A 22 22.07 -6.61 -1.66
N GLY A 23 22.06 -5.46 -2.35
CA GLY A 23 21.36 -5.29 -3.62
C GLY A 23 20.00 -4.62 -3.46
N HIS A 24 19.09 -4.96 -4.38
CA HIS A 24 17.76 -4.37 -4.46
C HIS A 24 16.76 -5.20 -3.65
N GLU A 25 16.29 -4.64 -2.55
CA GLU A 25 15.25 -5.22 -1.70
C GLU A 25 13.96 -4.41 -1.86
N PHE A 26 12.83 -5.09 -1.92
CA PHE A 26 11.53 -4.41 -1.93
C PHE A 26 10.44 -5.25 -1.28
N PHE A 27 9.39 -4.57 -0.87
CA PHE A 27 8.16 -5.14 -0.36
C PHE A 27 7.00 -4.35 -0.94
N GLU A 28 5.98 -5.05 -1.41
CA GLU A 28 4.78 -4.46 -1.99
C GLU A 28 3.55 -5.28 -1.63
N PHE A 29 2.46 -4.59 -1.32
CA PHE A 29 1.14 -5.21 -1.32
C PHE A 29 0.09 -4.30 -1.93
N GLU A 30 -0.96 -4.91 -2.45
CA GLU A 30 -2.07 -4.25 -3.12
C GLU A 30 -3.39 -4.90 -2.72
N PHE A 31 -4.35 -4.11 -2.25
CA PHE A 31 -5.77 -4.48 -2.19
C PHE A 31 -6.47 -3.92 -3.41
N ARG A 32 -7.04 -4.82 -4.22
CA ARG A 32 -7.80 -4.45 -5.42
C ARG A 32 -9.29 -4.30 -5.12
N PRO A 33 -10.04 -3.57 -5.96
CA PRO A 33 -11.49 -3.40 -5.79
C PRO A 33 -12.30 -4.71 -5.78
N ASP A 34 -11.78 -5.75 -6.41
CA ASP A 34 -12.37 -7.11 -6.43
C ASP A 34 -12.08 -7.92 -5.15
N GLY A 35 -11.44 -7.32 -4.15
CA GLY A 35 -11.06 -7.95 -2.88
C GLY A 35 -9.81 -8.83 -2.97
N LYS A 36 -9.10 -8.82 -4.11
CA LYS A 36 -7.85 -9.54 -4.26
C LYS A 36 -6.71 -8.80 -3.57
N LEU A 37 -6.05 -9.46 -2.61
CA LEU A 37 -4.77 -9.06 -2.06
C LEU A 37 -3.65 -9.67 -2.90
N ARG A 38 -2.72 -8.83 -3.37
CA ARG A 38 -1.47 -9.25 -4.00
C ARG A 38 -0.31 -8.82 -3.11
N TYR A 39 0.64 -9.72 -2.93
CA TYR A 39 1.80 -9.51 -2.08
C TYR A 39 3.06 -9.93 -2.82
N ALA A 40 4.09 -9.08 -2.78
CA ALA A 40 5.41 -9.37 -3.28
C ALA A 40 6.47 -8.92 -2.27
N ASN A 41 7.42 -9.80 -1.96
CA ASN A 41 8.57 -9.46 -1.14
C ASN A 41 9.83 -10.06 -1.75
N ASN A 42 10.84 -9.22 -1.92
CA ASN A 42 12.18 -9.62 -2.32
C ASN A 42 13.18 -9.03 -1.33
N SER A 43 13.68 -9.84 -0.40
CA SER A 43 14.59 -9.37 0.66
C SER A 43 16.05 -9.78 0.45
N ASN A 44 16.43 -10.54 -0.58
CA ASN A 44 17.81 -11.06 -0.84
C ASN A 44 18.59 -11.66 0.37
N TYR A 45 17.98 -11.73 1.56
CA TYR A 45 18.58 -12.18 2.79
C TYR A 45 18.75 -13.69 2.70
N LYS A 46 19.98 -14.18 2.87
CA LYS A 46 20.32 -15.61 2.81
C LYS A 46 19.94 -16.30 1.48
N ASN A 47 20.01 -15.60 0.35
CA ASN A 47 19.61 -16.12 -0.97
C ASN A 47 18.15 -16.54 -1.06
N ASP A 48 17.27 -15.86 -0.32
CA ASP A 48 15.84 -16.13 -0.40
C ASP A 48 15.29 -15.85 -1.80
N THR A 49 14.34 -16.67 -2.23
CA THR A 49 13.63 -16.47 -3.50
C THR A 49 12.50 -15.48 -3.29
N MET A 50 12.27 -14.58 -4.26
CA MET A 50 11.17 -13.63 -4.20
C MET A 50 9.83 -14.33 -3.92
N ILE A 51 9.17 -13.89 -2.86
CA ILE A 51 7.87 -14.40 -2.44
C ILE A 51 6.78 -13.62 -3.17
N ARG A 52 5.90 -14.33 -3.87
CA ARG A 52 4.66 -13.78 -4.44
C ARG A 52 3.47 -14.58 -3.96
N LYS A 53 2.45 -13.90 -3.45
CA LYS A 53 1.20 -14.51 -2.98
C LYS A 53 0.02 -13.68 -3.42
N GLU A 54 -1.07 -14.37 -3.75
CA GLU A 54 -2.34 -13.76 -4.08
C GLU A 54 -3.44 -14.50 -3.35
N VAL A 55 -4.34 -13.77 -2.70
CA VAL A 55 -5.48 -14.32 -1.96
C VAL A 55 -6.69 -13.39 -2.12
N PHE A 56 -7.90 -13.94 -2.03
CA PHE A 56 -9.11 -13.13 -1.91
C PHE A 56 -9.44 -12.91 -0.45
N LEU A 57 -9.72 -11.66 -0.09
CA LEU A 57 -10.08 -11.27 1.26
C LEU A 57 -11.58 -11.30 1.45
N THR A 58 -12.00 -11.48 2.70
CA THR A 58 -13.40 -11.31 3.07
C THR A 58 -13.75 -9.82 3.14
N PRO A 59 -15.02 -9.45 2.93
CA PRO A 59 -15.47 -8.07 3.09
C PRO A 59 -15.14 -7.46 4.46
N ALA A 60 -15.07 -8.28 5.52
CA ALA A 60 -14.72 -7.83 6.87
C ALA A 60 -13.30 -7.25 6.94
N VAL A 61 -12.34 -7.84 6.23
CA VAL A 61 -10.95 -7.34 6.19
C VAL A 61 -10.89 -6.01 5.45
N LEU A 62 -11.57 -5.89 4.31
CA LEU A 62 -11.61 -4.66 3.53
C LEU A 62 -12.27 -3.52 4.32
N LYS A 63 -13.36 -3.81 5.04
CA LYS A 63 -14.03 -2.86 5.93
C LYS A 63 -13.10 -2.36 7.03
N GLU A 64 -12.31 -3.25 7.62
CA GLU A 64 -11.33 -2.87 8.65
C GLU A 64 -10.19 -2.02 8.08
N CYS A 65 -9.69 -2.35 6.89
CA CYS A 65 -8.69 -1.51 6.21
C CYS A 65 -9.21 -0.09 5.95
N ARG A 66 -10.45 0.06 5.48
CA ARG A 66 -11.09 1.37 5.32
C ARG A 66 -11.16 2.11 6.65
N ARG A 67 -11.60 1.45 7.74
CA ARG A 67 -11.66 2.04 9.07
C ARG A 67 -10.30 2.59 9.51
N ILE A 68 -9.22 1.81 9.33
CA ILE A 68 -7.85 2.23 9.67
C ILE A 68 -7.43 3.47 8.86
N ILE A 69 -7.73 3.51 7.56
CA ILE A 69 -7.40 4.66 6.69
C ILE A 69 -8.20 5.91 7.08
N THR A 70 -9.49 5.76 7.40
CA THR A 70 -10.31 6.89 7.84
C THR A 70 -9.82 7.44 9.18
N GLU A 71 -9.51 6.56 10.14
CA GLU A 71 -9.07 6.96 11.49
C GLU A 71 -7.65 7.55 11.53
N SER A 72 -6.78 7.18 10.59
CA SER A 72 -5.45 7.78 10.47
C SER A 72 -5.47 9.19 9.89
N GLU A 73 -6.60 9.62 9.33
CA GLU A 73 -6.77 10.88 8.58
C GLU A 73 -5.78 11.06 7.42
N ILE A 74 -5.10 9.99 6.97
CA ILE A 74 -4.03 10.04 5.97
C ILE A 74 -4.49 10.61 4.62
N MET A 75 -5.78 10.49 4.30
CA MET A 75 -6.39 11.07 3.09
C MET A 75 -6.37 12.61 3.06
N ARG A 76 -6.12 13.27 4.21
CA ARG A 76 -6.03 14.73 4.34
C ARG A 76 -4.61 15.26 4.26
N GLU A 77 -3.62 14.36 4.23
CA GLU A 77 -2.21 14.73 4.19
C GLU A 77 -1.73 15.00 2.76
N ASP A 78 -0.55 15.60 2.67
CA ASP A 78 0.10 15.96 1.42
C ASP A 78 1.62 15.81 1.57
N ASP A 79 2.26 15.20 0.58
CA ASP A 79 3.68 14.84 0.60
C ASP A 79 4.61 15.93 0.04
N ASN A 80 4.11 17.11 -0.33
CA ASN A 80 4.91 18.19 -0.94
C ASN A 80 6.10 18.65 -0.08
N ASN A 81 6.03 18.43 1.24
CA ASN A 81 7.09 18.80 2.19
C ASN A 81 7.83 17.59 2.76
N TRP A 82 7.57 16.39 2.27
CA TRP A 82 8.25 15.17 2.71
C TRP A 82 9.60 15.04 2.01
N PRO A 83 10.55 14.29 2.58
CA PRO A 83 11.81 13.99 1.89
C PRO A 83 11.55 13.30 0.56
N GLU A 84 12.19 13.76 -0.52
CA GLU A 84 12.11 13.06 -1.80
C GLU A 84 12.83 11.70 -1.73
N PRO A 85 12.35 10.68 -2.47
CA PRO A 85 13.04 9.40 -2.57
C PRO A 85 14.48 9.58 -3.07
N ASP A 86 15.38 8.79 -2.53
CA ASP A 86 16.79 8.86 -2.89
C ASP A 86 17.31 7.55 -3.51
N ARG A 87 18.63 7.42 -3.58
CA ARG A 87 19.27 6.21 -4.14
C ARG A 87 19.14 5.00 -3.21
N VAL A 88 18.95 5.24 -1.91
CA VAL A 88 18.91 4.26 -0.82
C VAL A 88 17.50 3.77 -0.58
N GLY A 89 16.52 4.67 -0.48
CA GLY A 89 15.16 4.36 -0.06
C GLY A 89 14.10 5.02 -0.93
N ARG A 90 12.95 4.34 -1.06
CA ARG A 90 11.74 4.87 -1.65
C ARG A 90 10.52 4.19 -1.04
N GLN A 91 9.50 4.95 -0.70
CA GLN A 91 8.19 4.51 -0.29
C GLN A 91 7.14 5.15 -1.18
N GLU A 92 6.10 4.38 -1.50
CA GLU A 92 4.92 4.87 -2.19
C GLU A 92 3.67 4.35 -1.49
N LEU A 93 2.68 5.22 -1.33
CA LEU A 93 1.37 4.88 -0.81
C LEU A 93 0.32 5.46 -1.75
N GLU A 94 -0.54 4.61 -2.28
CA GLU A 94 -1.62 5.03 -3.18
C GLU A 94 -2.94 4.48 -2.66
N ILE A 95 -3.92 5.36 -2.48
CA ILE A 95 -5.22 4.99 -1.92
C ILE A 95 -6.33 5.62 -2.76
N VAL A 96 -7.29 4.81 -3.20
CA VAL A 96 -8.59 5.27 -3.71
C VAL A 96 -9.65 4.84 -2.71
N MET A 97 -10.47 5.77 -2.25
CA MET A 97 -11.57 5.50 -1.32
C MET A 97 -12.78 6.34 -1.71
N GLY A 98 -13.76 5.71 -2.36
CA GLY A 98 -14.91 6.43 -2.93
C GLY A 98 -14.47 7.37 -4.05
N ASN A 99 -14.68 8.67 -3.87
CA ASN A 99 -14.31 9.70 -4.84
C ASN A 99 -12.96 10.39 -4.52
N GLU A 100 -12.29 9.98 -3.44
CA GLU A 100 -11.01 10.53 -3.03
C GLU A 100 -9.86 9.64 -3.52
N HIS A 101 -8.78 10.28 -3.97
CA HIS A 101 -7.55 9.62 -4.42
C HIS A 101 -6.34 10.38 -3.89
N ILE A 102 -5.44 9.66 -3.22
CA ILE A 102 -4.13 10.16 -2.83
C ILE A 102 -3.04 9.25 -3.39
N SER A 103 -1.88 9.85 -3.65
CA SER A 103 -0.67 9.14 -4.06
C SER A 103 0.53 9.89 -3.48
N PHE A 104 1.21 9.25 -2.52
CA PHE A 104 2.37 9.79 -1.85
C PHE A 104 3.64 9.08 -2.29
N THR A 105 4.75 9.80 -2.31
CA THR A 105 6.09 9.29 -2.63
C THR A 105 7.14 9.98 -1.76
N THR A 106 7.95 9.19 -1.04
CA THR A 106 9.03 9.68 -0.15
C THR A 106 10.24 8.74 -0.12
#